data_AF-A0ABC8LL87-F1
#
_entry.id   AF-A0ABC8LL87-F1
#
_cell.length_a   1.000
_cell.length_b   1.000
_cell.length_c   1.000
_cell.angle_alpha   90.00
_cell.angle_beta   90.00
_cell.angle_gamma   90.00
#
_symmetry.space_group_name_H-M   'P 1'
#
loop_
_entity.id
_entity.type
_entity.pdbx_description
1 polymer ?
#
loop_
_entity_poly.entity_id
_entity_poly.type
_entity_poly.pdbx_seq_one_letter_code
_entity_poly.pdbx_strand_id
1 'polypeptide(L)'
;MTLEEVLSDADSKIEDEDLKDEQERIKLDRLDVSDEEKRFMWLCNTYVRRKSEFTDEHVPLACEEFVKLHAKELILPKFICQWIEFTITLWNYGLICAKTMDKCSIILQNAREEEEEAAAAAKEEPSAEAAEAAASTSMGTIRRHKKKQEAASNSKANANGNDCDCVS
;
A
#
# COMPACT_ATOMS: atom_id res chain seq x y z
N MET A 1 -1.37 19.51 41.81
CA MET A 1 -0.49 20.16 42.81
C MET A 1 -0.29 19.21 44.00
N THR A 2 0.17 18.00 43.72
CA THR A 2 0.68 17.07 44.72
C THR A 2 2.19 17.32 44.89
N LEU A 3 2.75 17.08 46.08
CA LEU A 3 4.16 17.34 46.40
C LEU A 3 5.15 16.57 45.49
N GLU A 4 4.70 15.47 44.91
CA GLU A 4 5.47 14.61 44.01
C GLU A 4 5.68 15.26 42.63
N GLU A 5 4.72 16.06 42.14
CA GLU A 5 4.86 16.84 40.89
C GLU A 5 5.87 18.00 41.05
N VAL A 6 6.01 18.54 42.27
CA VAL A 6 6.90 19.69 42.57
C VAL A 6 8.35 19.24 42.83
N LEU A 7 8.55 17.97 43.20
CA LEU A 7 9.88 17.39 43.50
C LEU A 7 10.47 16.60 42.32
N SER A 8 9.68 16.36 41.26
CA SER A 8 10.19 15.80 40.01
C SER A 8 10.92 16.89 39.24
N ASP A 9 12.26 16.85 39.24
CA ASP A 9 13.16 17.69 38.41
C ASP A 9 13.08 17.34 36.90
N ALA A 10 11.95 16.77 36.48
CA ALA A 10 11.59 16.65 35.08
C ALA A 10 10.94 17.97 34.68
N ASP A 11 11.77 18.94 34.30
CA ASP A 11 11.35 20.04 33.44
C ASP A 11 10.93 19.42 32.10
N SER A 12 9.73 18.83 32.06
CA SER A 12 9.12 18.35 30.83
C SER A 12 8.71 19.58 30.05
N LYS A 13 9.71 20.16 29.39
CA LYS A 13 9.56 21.02 28.23
C LYS A 13 8.82 20.18 27.18
N ILE A 14 7.52 20.04 27.36
CA ILE A 14 6.57 19.73 26.30
C ILE A 14 6.69 20.94 25.39
N GLU A 15 7.75 20.97 24.59
CA GLU A 15 7.82 21.91 23.50
C GLU A 15 6.70 21.51 22.57
N ASP A 16 5.79 22.43 22.34
CA ASP A 16 4.55 22.21 21.62
C ASP A 16 4.84 21.80 20.16
N GLU A 17 5.20 20.53 19.91
CA GLU A 17 5.52 20.01 18.58
C GLU A 17 4.35 20.21 17.61
N ASP A 18 3.12 20.10 18.11
CA ASP A 18 1.90 20.40 17.34
C ASP A 18 1.85 21.88 16.92
N LEU A 19 2.21 22.82 17.80
CA LEU A 19 2.30 24.24 17.43
C LEU A 19 3.44 24.50 16.43
N LYS A 20 4.55 23.75 16.51
CA LYS A 20 5.65 23.87 15.54
C LYS A 20 5.22 23.39 14.15
N ASP A 21 4.48 22.28 14.08
CA ASP A 21 3.93 21.74 12.84
C ASP A 21 2.87 22.69 12.24
N GLU A 22 2.03 23.32 13.07
CA GLU A 22 1.09 24.36 12.64
C GLU A 22 1.79 25.61 12.10
N GLN A 23 2.78 26.13 12.83
CA GLN A 23 3.56 27.28 12.38
C GLN A 23 4.28 27.01 11.06
N GLU A 24 4.79 25.79 10.88
CA GLU A 24 5.39 25.39 9.63
C GLU A 24 4.37 25.40 8.48
N ARG A 25 3.18 24.84 8.67
CA ARG A 25 2.13 24.87 7.65
C ARG A 25 1.78 26.30 7.25
N ILE A 26 1.67 27.21 8.22
CA ILE A 26 1.44 28.64 7.96
C ILE A 26 2.60 29.27 7.19
N LYS A 27 3.86 28.92 7.51
CA LYS A 27 5.04 29.42 6.79
C LYS A 27 5.05 28.95 5.34
N LEU A 28 4.73 27.68 5.09
CA LEU A 28 4.69 27.10 3.75
C LEU A 28 3.52 27.63 2.92
N ASP A 29 2.39 27.92 3.56
CA ASP A 29 1.21 28.47 2.88
C ASP A 29 1.48 29.84 2.25
N ARG A 30 2.34 30.64 2.88
CA ARG A 30 2.76 31.97 2.39
C ARG A 30 3.68 31.92 1.18
N LEU A 31 4.19 30.76 0.79
CA LEU A 31 5.06 30.61 -0.37
C LEU A 31 4.21 30.36 -1.61
N ASP A 32 4.52 31.06 -2.71
CA ASP A 32 3.87 30.91 -4.02
C ASP A 32 4.44 29.70 -4.78
N VAL A 33 4.44 28.54 -4.14
CA VAL A 33 4.85 27.24 -4.68
C VAL A 33 3.64 26.30 -4.78
N SER A 34 3.75 25.21 -5.54
CA SER A 34 2.63 24.26 -5.70
C SER A 34 2.32 23.54 -4.39
N ASP A 35 1.09 23.05 -4.23
CA ASP A 35 0.69 22.32 -3.01
C ASP A 35 1.51 21.05 -2.78
N GLU A 36 1.95 20.39 -3.86
CA GLU A 36 2.85 19.24 -3.79
C GLU A 36 4.25 19.64 -3.33
N GLU A 37 4.79 20.76 -3.81
CA GLU A 37 6.07 21.32 -3.33
C GLU A 37 5.99 21.70 -1.85
N LYS A 38 4.88 22.32 -1.42
CA LYS A 38 4.62 22.59 0.00
C LYS A 38 4.59 21.29 0.79
N ARG A 39 3.96 20.23 0.28
CA ARG A 39 3.88 18.93 0.97
C ARG A 39 5.25 18.28 1.13
N PHE A 40 6.08 18.28 0.09
CA PHE A 40 7.45 17.76 0.17
C PHE A 40 8.31 18.56 1.15
N MET A 41 8.24 19.89 1.07
CA MET A 41 8.98 20.77 1.96
C MET A 41 8.55 20.61 3.41
N TRP A 42 7.24 20.46 3.66
CA TRP A 42 6.70 20.13 4.99
C TRP A 42 7.30 18.82 5.53
N LEU A 43 7.33 17.78 4.70
CA LEU A 43 7.85 16.46 5.05
C LEU A 43 9.33 16.53 5.46
N CYS A 44 10.16 17.17 4.63
CA CYS A 44 11.58 17.34 4.90
C CYS A 44 11.83 18.16 6.17
N ASN A 45 11.14 19.29 6.32
CA ASN A 45 11.38 20.16 7.46
C ASN A 45 10.90 19.56 8.78
N THR A 46 9.74 18.89 8.79
CA THR A 46 9.24 18.17 9.96
C THR A 46 10.20 17.04 10.34
N TYR A 47 10.74 16.31 9.36
CA TYR A 47 11.73 15.27 9.60
C TYR A 47 13.02 15.84 10.23
N VAL A 48 13.58 16.90 9.67
CA VAL A 48 14.79 17.56 10.20
C VAL A 48 14.53 18.11 11.60
N ARG A 49 13.39 18.74 11.86
CA ARG A 49 13.02 19.28 13.18
C ARG A 49 12.97 18.19 14.25
N ARG A 50 12.34 17.05 13.94
CA ARG A 50 12.17 15.94 14.90
C ARG A 50 13.49 15.23 15.21
N LYS A 51 14.50 15.39 14.35
CA LYS A 51 15.87 14.90 14.60
C LYS A 51 16.67 15.99 15.31
N SER A 52 16.62 15.99 16.66
CA SER A 52 17.26 17.01 17.52
C SER A 52 18.79 17.11 17.39
N GLU A 53 19.45 16.11 16.81
CA GLU A 53 20.90 16.07 16.61
C GLU A 53 21.21 15.88 15.13
N PHE A 54 21.21 16.98 14.39
CA PHE A 54 21.54 16.97 12.97
C PHE A 54 22.97 17.53 12.78
N THR A 55 23.96 16.64 12.81
CA THR A 55 25.33 16.95 12.38
C THR A 55 25.51 16.54 10.92
N ASP A 56 26.41 17.20 10.19
CA ASP A 56 26.64 16.94 8.76
C ASP A 56 26.98 15.47 8.49
N GLU A 57 27.60 14.78 9.44
CA GLU A 57 27.95 13.36 9.36
C GLU A 57 26.71 12.43 9.32
N HIS A 58 25.59 12.89 9.88
CA HIS A 58 24.35 12.13 9.94
C HIS A 58 23.47 12.36 8.71
N VAL A 59 23.75 13.35 7.86
CA VAL A 59 22.94 13.65 6.66
C VAL A 59 22.76 12.42 5.76
N PRO A 60 23.79 11.62 5.45
CA PRO A 60 23.62 10.42 4.65
C PRO A 60 22.66 9.39 5.26
N LEU A 61 22.78 9.17 6.57
CA LEU A 61 21.93 8.22 7.30
C LEU A 61 20.49 8.74 7.40
N ALA A 62 20.34 10.03 7.66
CA ALA A 62 19.07 10.73 7.70
C ALA A 62 18.33 10.63 6.36
N CYS A 63 19.05 10.72 5.23
CA CYS A 63 18.45 10.51 3.91
C CYS A 63 17.92 9.07 3.73
N GLU A 64 18.67 8.06 4.16
CA GLU A 64 18.23 6.65 4.08
C GLU A 64 16.98 6.41 4.94
N GLU A 65 16.94 6.98 6.15
CA GLU A 65 15.79 6.88 7.06
C GLU A 65 14.56 7.65 6.57
N PHE A 66 14.76 8.87 6.05
CA PHE A 66 13.70 9.70 5.46
C PHE A 66 13.00 8.95 4.32
N VAL A 67 13.80 8.38 3.41
CA VAL A 67 13.27 7.64 2.26
C VAL A 67 12.50 6.40 2.73
N LYS A 68 12.98 5.68 3.75
CA LYS A 68 12.23 4.54 4.32
C LYS A 68 10.91 4.95 4.95
N LEU A 69 10.89 6.05 5.69
CA LEU A 69 9.70 6.53 6.39
C LEU A 69 8.62 6.99 5.41
N HIS A 70 9.03 7.62 4.30
CA HIS A 70 8.13 8.26 3.36
C HIS A 70 8.10 7.60 1.98
N ALA A 71 8.59 6.36 1.86
CA ALA A 71 8.74 5.65 0.59
C ALA A 71 7.44 5.66 -0.24
N LYS A 72 6.30 5.39 0.40
CA LYS A 72 4.97 5.36 -0.24
C LYS A 72 4.53 6.71 -0.81
N GLU A 73 4.90 7.83 -0.18
CA GLU A 73 4.61 9.17 -0.71
C GLU A 73 5.63 9.56 -1.80
N LEU A 74 6.88 9.13 -1.66
CA LEU A 74 7.99 9.47 -2.55
C LEU A 74 7.96 8.75 -3.91
N ILE A 75 7.33 7.58 -4.01
CA ILE A 75 7.20 6.84 -5.30
C ILE A 75 6.29 7.55 -6.32
N LEU A 76 5.48 8.51 -5.87
CA LEU A 76 4.65 9.32 -6.74
C LEU A 76 5.51 10.17 -7.70
N PRO A 77 5.15 10.28 -8.99
CA PRO A 77 6.00 10.92 -10.00
C PRO A 77 6.43 12.36 -9.71
N LYS A 78 5.64 13.12 -8.94
CA LYS A 78 5.99 14.50 -8.56
C LYS A 78 6.98 14.54 -7.41
N PHE A 79 6.75 13.73 -6.38
CA PHE A 79 7.61 13.65 -5.21
C PHE A 79 8.97 13.03 -5.53
N ILE A 80 9.04 12.07 -6.46
CA ILE A 80 10.33 11.49 -6.86
C ILE A 80 11.21 12.52 -7.58
N CYS A 81 10.63 13.40 -8.42
CA CYS A 81 11.37 14.48 -9.06
C CYS A 81 11.91 15.48 -8.02
N GLN A 82 11.05 15.89 -7.08
CA GLN A 82 11.46 16.79 -5.98
C GLN A 82 12.55 16.17 -5.10
N TRP A 83 12.42 14.88 -4.80
CA TRP A 83 13.45 14.13 -4.08
C TRP A 83 14.78 14.13 -4.84
N ILE A 84 14.76 13.88 -6.15
CA ILE A 84 15.98 13.91 -6.98
C ILE A 84 16.62 15.31 -6.94
N GLU A 85 15.84 16.38 -7.13
CA GLU A 85 16.34 17.76 -7.06
C GLU A 85 16.95 18.09 -5.70
N PHE A 86 16.28 17.68 -4.62
CA PHE A 86 16.78 17.82 -3.25
C PHE A 86 18.09 17.05 -3.03
N THR A 87 18.16 15.82 -3.52
CA THR A 87 19.33 14.95 -3.36
C THR A 87 20.53 15.47 -4.16
N ILE A 88 20.31 15.98 -5.38
CA ILE A 88 21.34 16.67 -6.17
C ILE A 88 21.87 17.89 -5.41
N THR A 89 20.99 18.65 -4.78
CA THR A 89 21.37 19.82 -3.97
C THR A 89 22.28 19.39 -2.79
N LEU A 90 21.92 18.33 -2.07
CA LEU A 90 22.75 17.79 -0.98
C LEU A 90 24.11 17.27 -1.49
N TRP A 91 24.14 16.63 -2.66
CA TRP A 91 25.39 16.20 -3.28
C TRP A 91 26.27 17.41 -3.61
N ASN A 92 25.71 18.46 -4.18
CA ASN A 92 26.46 19.67 -4.56
C ASN A 92 27.10 20.36 -3.34
N TYR A 93 26.46 20.29 -2.17
CA TYR A 93 27.03 20.74 -0.91
C TYR A 93 28.04 19.78 -0.28
N GLY A 94 28.23 18.58 -0.86
CA GLY A 94 29.12 17.55 -0.33
C GLY A 94 28.58 16.85 0.93
N LEU A 95 27.29 17.00 1.23
CA LEU A 95 26.65 16.41 2.42
C LEU A 95 26.32 14.93 2.23
N ILE A 96 26.19 14.48 0.99
CA ILE A 96 25.96 13.08 0.63
C ILE A 96 26.88 12.63 -0.48
N CYS A 97 27.05 11.31 -0.60
CA CYS A 97 27.86 10.70 -1.65
C CYS A 97 27.02 9.82 -2.57
N ALA A 98 27.58 9.42 -3.72
CA ALA A 98 26.94 8.52 -4.68
C ALA A 98 26.38 7.25 -4.05
N LYS A 99 27.12 6.66 -3.10
CA LYS A 99 26.68 5.45 -2.40
C LYS A 99 25.38 5.67 -1.63
N THR A 100 25.20 6.85 -1.05
CA THR A 100 23.97 7.20 -0.32
C THR A 100 22.81 7.35 -1.30
N MET A 101 23.04 8.01 -2.44
CA MET A 101 22.03 8.12 -3.50
C MET A 101 21.58 6.74 -3.98
N ASP A 102 22.54 5.85 -4.30
CA ASP A 102 22.24 4.50 -4.78
C ASP A 102 21.39 3.72 -3.78
N LYS A 103 21.72 3.77 -2.48
CA LYS A 103 20.91 3.14 -1.43
C LYS A 103 19.50 3.70 -1.37
N CYS A 104 19.34 5.02 -1.39
CA CYS A 104 18.03 5.67 -1.40
C CYS A 104 17.22 5.27 -2.65
N SER A 105 17.86 5.18 -3.82
CA SER A 105 17.22 4.72 -5.06
C SER A 105 16.77 3.27 -4.97
N ILE A 106 17.57 2.38 -4.39
CA ILE A 106 17.17 0.98 -4.17
C ILE A 106 15.94 0.91 -3.25
N ILE A 107 15.90 1.69 -2.17
CA ILE A 107 14.75 1.71 -1.26
C ILE A 107 13.47 2.18 -1.99
N LEU A 108 13.56 3.23 -2.81
CA LEU A 108 12.42 3.71 -3.60
C LEU A 108 11.98 2.71 -4.68
N GLN A 109 12.92 2.00 -5.29
CA GLN A 109 12.62 0.97 -6.28
C GLN A 109 11.85 -0.19 -5.62
N ASN A 110 12.33 -0.70 -4.49
CA ASN A 110 11.65 -1.76 -3.75
C ASN A 110 10.23 -1.34 -3.36
N ALA A 111 10.05 -0.11 -2.88
CA ALA A 111 8.74 0.41 -2.50
C ALA A 111 7.77 0.51 -3.70
N ARG A 112 8.28 0.80 -4.90
CA ARG A 112 7.48 0.80 -6.14
C ARG A 112 7.07 -0.62 -6.53
N GLU A 113 7.99 -1.58 -6.44
CA GLU A 113 7.72 -2.98 -6.73
C GLU A 113 6.67 -3.56 -5.76
N GLU A 114 6.78 -3.24 -4.47
CA GLU A 114 5.79 -3.61 -3.44
C GLU A 114 4.40 -2.99 -3.71
N GLU A 115 4.33 -1.74 -4.16
CA GLU A 115 3.06 -1.10 -4.55
C GLU A 115 2.44 -1.79 -5.77
N GLU A 116 3.26 -2.16 -6.76
CA GLU A 116 2.81 -2.85 -7.97
C GLU A 116 2.31 -4.26 -7.66
N GLU A 117 3.01 -5.02 -6.81
CA GLU A 117 2.57 -6.34 -6.33
C GLU A 117 1.26 -6.24 -5.54
N ALA A 118 1.13 -5.25 -4.65
CA ALA A 118 -0.11 -5.00 -3.91
C ALA A 118 -1.26 -4.61 -4.86
N ALA A 119 -1.00 -3.81 -5.88
CA ALA A 119 -1.98 -3.42 -6.89
C ALA A 119 -2.37 -4.58 -7.82
N ALA A 120 -1.46 -5.54 -8.08
CA ALA A 120 -1.75 -6.76 -8.82
C ALA A 120 -2.60 -7.73 -7.99
N ALA A 121 -2.27 -7.94 -6.71
CA ALA A 121 -3.05 -8.76 -5.79
C ALA A 121 -4.47 -8.21 -5.58
N ALA A 122 -4.64 -6.89 -5.54
CA ALA A 122 -5.96 -6.26 -5.46
C ALA A 122 -6.81 -6.43 -6.73
N LYS A 123 -6.20 -6.74 -7.88
CA LYS A 123 -6.91 -7.05 -9.13
C LYS A 123 -7.24 -8.54 -9.28
N GLU A 124 -6.65 -9.41 -8.47
CA GLU A 124 -6.89 -10.86 -8.45
C GLU A 124 -7.90 -11.33 -7.38
N GLU A 125 -8.56 -10.43 -6.65
CA GLU A 125 -9.74 -10.77 -5.85
C GLU A 125 -10.87 -11.26 -6.79
N PRO A 126 -11.28 -12.54 -6.73
CA PRO A 126 -12.33 -13.05 -7.58
C PRO A 126 -13.65 -12.42 -7.13
N SER A 127 -14.38 -11.89 -8.11
CA SER A 127 -15.74 -11.37 -7.95
C SER A 127 -16.61 -12.29 -7.06
N ALA A 128 -16.82 -11.87 -5.81
CA ALA A 128 -17.88 -12.43 -4.96
C ALA A 128 -19.30 -12.12 -5.49
N GLU A 129 -19.40 -11.41 -6.62
CA GLU A 129 -20.66 -11.03 -7.30
C GLU A 129 -21.07 -11.99 -8.44
N ALA A 130 -20.42 -13.15 -8.60
CA ALA A 130 -20.81 -14.16 -9.59
C ALA A 130 -21.44 -15.44 -8.98
N ALA A 131 -21.38 -15.61 -7.66
CA ALA A 131 -21.92 -16.80 -6.99
C ALA A 131 -23.44 -16.72 -6.71
N GLU A 132 -24.04 -15.53 -6.65
CA GLU A 132 -25.47 -15.39 -6.31
C GLU A 132 -26.42 -15.58 -7.53
N ALA A 133 -25.92 -15.49 -8.76
CA ALA A 133 -26.73 -15.72 -9.96
C ALA A 133 -26.91 -17.22 -10.32
N ALA A 134 -26.06 -18.11 -9.79
CA ALA A 134 -26.16 -19.55 -10.06
C ALA A 134 -27.16 -20.29 -9.13
N ALA A 135 -27.53 -19.70 -8.00
CA ALA A 135 -28.47 -20.32 -7.06
C ALA A 135 -29.95 -20.19 -7.48
N SER A 136 -30.29 -19.23 -8.34
CA SER A 136 -31.68 -19.02 -8.79
C SER A 136 -32.10 -19.86 -10.00
N THR A 137 -31.16 -20.46 -10.75
CA THR A 137 -31.48 -21.31 -11.91
C THR A 137 -31.71 -22.79 -11.54
N SER A 138 -31.33 -23.22 -10.33
CA SER A 138 -31.45 -24.63 -9.89
C SER A 138 -32.83 -24.99 -9.30
N MET A 139 -33.65 -24.02 -8.88
CA MET A 139 -34.99 -24.31 -8.31
C MET A 139 -36.15 -24.32 -9.33
N GLY A 140 -35.88 -24.13 -10.63
CA GLY A 140 -36.90 -24.13 -11.69
C GLY A 140 -37.19 -25.50 -12.34
N THR A 141 -36.25 -26.45 -12.29
CA THR A 141 -36.32 -27.70 -13.07
C THR A 141 -36.62 -28.95 -12.25
N ILE A 142 -36.54 -28.90 -10.92
CA ILE A 142 -36.83 -30.06 -10.05
C ILE A 142 -38.35 -30.29 -9.86
N ARG A 143 -39.22 -29.35 -10.24
CA ARG A 143 -40.69 -29.50 -10.10
C ARG A 143 -41.42 -30.14 -11.29
N ARG A 144 -40.74 -30.52 -12.38
CA ARG A 144 -41.41 -31.15 -13.55
C ARG A 144 -41.14 -32.65 -13.76
N HIS A 145 -40.26 -33.29 -13.00
CA HIS A 145 -39.97 -34.72 -13.18
C HIS A 145 -40.60 -35.67 -12.15
N LYS A 146 -41.33 -35.17 -11.14
CA LYS A 146 -42.01 -36.01 -10.12
C LYS A 146 -43.53 -36.20 -10.35
N LYS A 147 -44.02 -36.05 -11.58
CA LYS A 147 -45.42 -36.39 -11.94
C LYS A 147 -45.55 -37.08 -13.31
N LYS A 148 -44.61 -37.98 -13.63
CA LYS A 148 -44.75 -38.88 -14.80
C LYS A 148 -44.01 -40.22 -14.62
N GLN A 149 -44.11 -40.80 -13.43
CA GLN A 149 -43.73 -42.19 -13.15
C GLN A 149 -44.84 -42.89 -12.34
N GLU A 150 -46.09 -42.71 -12.74
CA GLU A 150 -47.21 -43.57 -12.36
C GLU A 150 -48.20 -43.57 -13.53
N ALA A 151 -47.85 -44.26 -14.61
CA ALA A 151 -48.76 -44.73 -15.66
C ALA A 151 -47.93 -45.34 -16.82
N ALA A 152 -47.52 -46.60 -16.67
CA ALA A 152 -47.42 -47.59 -17.75
C ALA A 152 -46.73 -48.84 -17.21
N SER A 153 -47.57 -49.74 -16.70
CA SER A 153 -47.23 -51.12 -16.39
C SER A 153 -46.73 -51.88 -17.62
N ASN A 154 -45.97 -52.94 -17.34
CA ASN A 154 -45.99 -54.25 -18.01
C ASN A 154 -45.93 -54.30 -19.54
N SER A 155 -44.90 -54.97 -20.06
CA SER A 155 -45.04 -56.26 -20.76
C SER A 155 -43.81 -56.59 -21.62
N LYS A 156 -43.39 -57.86 -21.56
CA LYS A 156 -42.49 -58.62 -22.48
C LYS A 156 -40.99 -58.29 -22.35
N ALA A 157 -40.13 -59.16 -21.81
CA ALA A 157 -39.87 -60.57 -22.12
C ALA A 157 -39.68 -60.84 -23.63
N ASN A 158 -38.44 -61.00 -24.10
CA ASN A 158 -37.89 -62.28 -24.56
C ASN A 158 -36.63 -62.09 -25.43
N ALA A 159 -35.66 -62.98 -25.18
CA ALA A 159 -34.73 -63.66 -26.09
C ALA A 159 -33.69 -62.92 -26.97
N ASN A 160 -32.51 -63.54 -26.91
CA ASN A 160 -31.45 -63.68 -27.92
C ASN A 160 -30.65 -62.41 -28.24
N GLY A 161 -29.32 -62.42 -28.25
CA GLY A 161 -28.38 -63.50 -28.55
C GLY A 161 -27.39 -62.95 -29.59
N ASN A 162 -26.18 -63.49 -29.56
CA ASN A 162 -25.03 -63.25 -30.43
C ASN A 162 -24.12 -62.05 -30.13
N ASP A 163 -22.94 -62.41 -29.60
CA ASP A 163 -21.63 -62.28 -30.24
C ASP A 163 -21.48 -61.24 -31.36
N CYS A 164 -20.45 -60.40 -31.23
CA CYS A 164 -19.26 -60.49 -32.08
C CYS A 164 -18.15 -59.56 -31.58
N ASP A 165 -16.98 -60.16 -31.37
CA ASP A 165 -15.66 -59.55 -31.34
C ASP A 165 -15.40 -58.62 -32.55
N CYS A 166 -14.63 -57.54 -32.34
CA CYS A 166 -13.28 -57.42 -32.91
C CYS A 166 -12.62 -56.08 -32.57
N VAL A 167 -11.37 -56.18 -32.15
CA VAL A 167 -10.32 -55.14 -32.12
C VAL A 167 -9.49 -55.29 -33.40
N SER A 168 -9.09 -54.15 -33.97
CA SER A 168 -8.01 -53.95 -34.98
C SER A 168 -8.19 -54.48 -36.40
#